data_AF-A0A419EWR0-F1
#
_entry.id   AF-A0A419EWR0-F1
#
_cell.length_a   1.000
_cell.length_b   1.000
_cell.length_c   1.000
_cell.angle_alpha   90.00
_cell.angle_beta   90.00
_cell.angle_gamma   90.00
#
_symmetry.space_group_name_H-M   'P 1'
#
loop_
_entity.id
_entity.type
_entity.pdbx_description
1 polymer ?
#
loop_
_entity_poly.entity_id
_entity_poly.type
_entity_poly.pdbx_seq_one_letter_code
_entity_poly.pdbx_strand_id
1 'polypeptide(L)' 'TPMARAAVAAGADSIMVEVHHNPEKALSDGPQALLPEQFTKMMKELRTIAEAIGRTI' A
#
# COMPACT_ATOMS: atom_id res chain seq x y z
N THR A 1 4.50 -4.29 -1.82
CA THR A 1 4.98 -3.21 -0.94
C THR A 1 5.33 -3.77 0.45
N PRO A 2 6.59 -4.18 0.68
CA PRO A 2 7.01 -4.76 1.96
C PRO A 2 6.78 -3.83 3.17
N MET A 3 7.05 -2.53 3.01
CA MET A 3 6.90 -1.54 4.09
C MET A 3 5.46 -1.35 4.54
N ALA A 4 4.49 -1.38 3.62
CA ALA A 4 3.08 -1.29 3.97
C ALA A 4 2.64 -2.49 4.84
N ARG A 5 3.09 -3.70 4.48
CA ARG A 5 2.81 -4.93 5.25
C ARG A 5 3.46 -4.87 6.64
N ALA A 6 4.70 -4.41 6.71
CA ALA A 6 5.42 -4.23 7.97
C ALA A 6 4.73 -3.18 8.86
N ALA A 7 4.28 -2.05 8.30
CA ALA A 7 3.58 -1.01 9.05
C ALA A 7 2.26 -1.52 9.65
N VAL A 8 1.43 -2.22 8.86
CA VAL A 8 0.19 -2.82 9.38
C VAL A 8 0.49 -3.86 10.45
N ALA A 9 1.46 -4.76 10.22
CA ALA A 9 1.86 -5.78 11.20
C ALA A 9 2.42 -5.16 12.50
N ALA A 10 3.12 -4.04 12.42
CA ALA A 10 3.62 -3.29 13.57
C ALA A 10 2.52 -2.51 14.31
N GLY A 11 1.31 -2.44 13.76
CA GLY A 11 0.17 -1.77 14.37
C GLY A 11 0.05 -0.27 14.05
N ALA A 12 0.59 0.19 12.92
CA ALA A 12 0.34 1.54 12.45
C ALA A 12 -1.17 1.77 12.19
N ASP A 13 -1.69 2.94 12.55
CA ASP A 13 -3.09 3.30 12.32
C ASP A 13 -3.37 3.69 10.87
N SER A 14 -2.36 4.20 10.17
CA SER A 14 -2.47 4.60 8.77
C SER A 14 -1.16 4.44 8.01
N ILE A 15 -1.29 4.34 6.69
CA ILE A 15 -0.19 4.42 5.73
C ILE A 15 -0.62 5.37 4.60
N MET A 16 0.33 6.13 4.06
CA MET A 16 0.11 6.95 2.87
C MET A 16 0.80 6.27 1.68
N VAL A 17 0.08 6.14 0.57
CA VAL A 17 0.56 5.44 -0.63
C VAL A 17 0.23 6.28 -1.85
N GLU A 18 1.23 6.52 -2.69
CA GLU A 18 1.07 7.22 -3.95
C GLU A 18 0.71 6.25 -5.06
N VAL A 19 -0.27 6.62 -5.88
CA VAL A 19 -0.78 5.79 -6.97
C VAL A 19 -0.90 6.64 -8.22
N HIS A 20 -0.38 6.15 -9.34
CA HIS A 20 -0.45 6.83 -10.62
C HIS A 20 -0.71 5.84 -11.76
N HIS A 21 -1.58 6.20 -12.72
CA HIS A 21 -1.92 5.34 -13.85
C HIS A 21 -0.76 5.20 -14.86
N ASN A 22 0.17 6.17 -14.86
CA ASN A 22 1.34 6.17 -15.72
C ASN A 22 2.56 6.76 -14.98
N PRO A 23 3.19 5.99 -14.08
CA PRO A 23 4.24 6.51 -13.18
C PRO A 23 5.42 7.15 -13.92
N GLU A 24 5.76 6.68 -15.13
CA GLU A 24 6.83 7.25 -15.96
C GLU A 24 6.57 8.70 -16.40
N LYS A 25 5.31 9.13 -16.41
CA LYS A 25 4.89 10.50 -16.74
C LYS A 25 4.51 11.33 -15.52
N ALA A 26 4.73 10.82 -14.31
CA ALA A 26 4.41 11.57 -13.11
C ALA A 26 5.31 12.81 -13.01
N LEU A 27 4.70 13.96 -12.70
CA LEU A 27 5.43 15.22 -12.53
C LEU A 27 6.31 15.24 -11.27
N SER A 28 6.04 14.33 -10.33
CA SER A 28 6.81 14.06 -9.13
C SER A 28 6.67 12.58 -8.80
N ASP A 29 7.70 11.98 -8.21
CA ASP A 29 7.59 10.70 -7.49
C ASP A 29 7.11 9.48 -8.30
N GLY A 30 7.32 9.51 -9.62
CA GLY A 30 7.00 8.39 -10.51
C GLY A 30 7.58 7.04 -10.07
N PRO A 31 8.87 6.93 -9.70
CA PRO A 31 9.46 5.65 -9.30
C PRO A 31 8.86 5.02 -8.04
N GLN A 32 8.24 5.80 -7.16
CA GLN A 32 7.62 5.31 -5.91
C GLN A 32 6.10 5.10 -6.04
N ALA A 33 5.46 5.73 -7.02
CA ALA A 33 4.03 5.59 -7.27
C ALA A 33 3.67 4.19 -7.79
N LEU A 34 2.67 3.58 -7.15
CA LEU A 34 2.14 2.29 -7.59
C LEU A 34 1.21 2.46 -8.80
N LEU A 35 1.15 1.43 -9.64
CA LEU A 35 0.03 1.26 -10.56
C LEU A 35 -1.25 0.89 -9.79
N PRO A 36 -2.45 1.23 -10.29
CA PRO A 36 -3.72 0.90 -9.63
C PRO A 36 -3.90 -0.59 -9.30
N GLU A 37 -3.40 -1.47 -10.16
CA GLU A 37 -3.44 -2.92 -9.98
C GLU A 37 -2.51 -3.38 -8.84
N GLN A 38 -1.34 -2.75 -8.72
CA GLN A 38 -0.40 -3.00 -7.62
C GLN A 38 -0.96 -2.51 -6.29
N PHE A 39 -1.64 -1.36 -6.28
CA PHE A 39 -2.37 -0.86 -5.12
C PHE A 39 -3.47 -1.84 -4.69
N THR A 40 -4.27 -2.32 -5.64
CA THR A 40 -5.32 -3.31 -5.38
C THR A 40 -4.76 -4.59 -4.78
N LYS A 41 -3.64 -5.10 -5.32
CA LYS A 41 -2.93 -6.26 -4.77
C LYS A 41 -2.43 -6.00 -3.35
N MET A 42 -1.80 -4.85 -3.11
CA MET A 42 -1.35 -4.46 -1.78
C MET A 42 -2.52 -4.44 -0.79
N MET A 43 -3.65 -3.80 -1.13
CA MET A 43 -4.80 -3.72 -0.22
C MET A 43 -5.36 -5.10 0.16
N LYS A 44 -5.35 -6.08 -0.77
CA LYS A 44 -5.72 -7.47 -0.45
C LYS A 44 -4.78 -8.08 0.58
N GLU A 45 -3.47 -7.91 0.40
CA GLU A 45 -2.46 -8.41 1.34
C GLU A 45 -2.56 -7.74 2.71
N LEU A 46 -2.79 -6.41 2.76
CA LEU A 46 -2.93 -5.67 4.01
C LEU A 46 -4.18 -6.09 4.80
N ARG A 47 -5.32 -6.35 4.11
CA ARG A 47 -6.53 -6.87 4.76
C ARG A 47 -6.27 -8.19 5.49
N THR A 48 -5.59 -9.12 4.83
CA THR A 48 -5.23 -10.41 5.44
C THR A 48 -4.34 -10.24 6.69
N ILE A 49 -3.37 -9.33 6.65
CA ILE A 49 -2.50 -9.07 7.81
C ILE A 49 -3.28 -8.40 8.93
N ALA A 50 -4.10 -7.39 8.62
CA ALA A 50 -4.90 -6.67 9.60
C ALA A 50 -5.86 -7.62 10.33
N GLU A 51 -6.57 -8.48 9.58
CA GLU A 51 -7.46 -9.50 10.14
C GLU A 51 -6.70 -10.44 11.09
N ALA A 52 -5.50 -10.88 10.71
CA ALA A 52 -4.67 -11.78 11.52
C ALA A 52 -4.22 -11.15 12.86
N ILE A 53 -4.19 -9.83 12.97
CA ILE A 53 -3.85 -9.10 14.21
C ILE A 53 -5.07 -8.44 14.87
N GLY A 54 -6.29 -8.80 14.47
CA GLY A 54 -7.54 -8.31 15.06
C GLY A 54 -7.88 -6.86 14.71
N ARG A 55 -7.42 -6.36 13.56
CA ARG A 55 -7.69 -5.00 13.05
C ARG A 55 -8.50 -5.04 11.75
N THR A 56 -9.06 -3.89 11.36
CA THR A 56 -9.83 -3.70 10.12
C THR A 56 -9.26 -2.56 9.29
N ILE A 57 -9.40 -2.65 7.96
CA ILE A 57 -8.96 -1.67 6.94
C ILE A 57 -10.05 -1.55 5.87
#